data_AF-A0A9P6G7R4-F1
#
_entry.id   AF-A0A9P6G7R4-F1
#
_cell.length_a   1.000
_cell.length_b   1.000
_cell.length_c   1.000
_cell.angle_alpha   90.00
_cell.angle_beta   90.00
_cell.angle_gamma   90.00
#
_symmetry.space_group_name_H-M   'P 1'
#
loop_
_entity.id
_entity.type
_entity.pdbx_description
1 polymer ?
#
loop_
_entity_poly.entity_id
_entity_poly.type
_entity_poly.pdbx_seq_one_letter_code
_entity_poly.pdbx_strand_id
1 'polypeptide(L)'
;MRLLTLAVALMLAVLGTALPIDEPAPPALMNMTAQEPDTHGTTNLPNYNMLVLFTEPNRRGLWYHIDRIMVKYSTCMVWVDVDNKGGISSLESFKNQQGLPFYCFNYASTDCSGDTMWWKGVIRLNHLPSNWDNKIRSTRCHHGRFPDDIPPPKGRSEEANPLVGSTAHLQT
;
A
#
# COMPACT_ATOMS: atom_id res chain seq x y z
N MET A 1 -16.12 -56.06 34.98
CA MET A 1 -16.21 -56.09 33.50
C MET A 1 -17.40 -55.26 33.05
N ARG A 2 -17.17 -54.07 32.48
CA ARG A 2 -17.76 -53.55 31.24
C ARG A 2 -17.34 -52.09 31.07
N LEU A 3 -16.52 -51.88 30.05
CA LEU A 3 -16.03 -50.60 29.54
C LEU A 3 -17.08 -49.95 28.63
N LEU A 4 -16.90 -48.64 28.44
CA LEU A 4 -17.28 -47.79 27.29
C LEU A 4 -18.73 -47.30 27.20
N THR A 5 -18.92 -46.01 27.49
CA THR A 5 -19.27 -44.98 26.49
C THR A 5 -19.08 -43.60 27.12
N LEU A 6 -17.96 -42.94 26.83
CA LEU A 6 -17.79 -41.96 25.74
C LEU A 6 -18.25 -40.56 26.17
N ALA A 7 -17.27 -39.78 26.66
CA ALA A 7 -17.13 -38.33 26.54
C ALA A 7 -18.41 -37.53 26.23
N VAL A 8 -19.21 -37.25 27.26
CA VAL A 8 -20.24 -36.21 27.17
C VAL A 8 -19.55 -34.86 27.32
N ALA A 9 -19.30 -34.25 26.17
CA ALA A 9 -19.31 -32.81 25.94
C ALA A 9 -18.37 -31.96 26.82
N LEU A 10 -17.07 -32.25 26.73
CA LEU A 10 -16.05 -31.21 26.74
C LEU A 10 -16.14 -30.40 25.42
N MET A 11 -17.28 -29.74 25.21
CA MET A 11 -17.52 -28.79 24.13
C MET A 11 -18.21 -27.55 24.71
N LEU A 12 -17.68 -27.04 25.83
CA LEU A 12 -17.74 -25.61 26.04
C LEU A 12 -16.78 -25.00 25.03
N ALA A 13 -17.39 -24.72 23.88
CA ALA A 13 -17.00 -23.75 22.90
C ALA A 13 -15.90 -22.81 23.43
N VAL A 14 -14.66 -23.13 23.09
CA VAL A 14 -13.72 -22.08 22.71
C VAL A 14 -14.27 -21.53 21.39
N LEU A 15 -15.39 -20.81 21.51
CA LEU A 15 -15.71 -19.74 20.59
C LEU A 15 -14.56 -18.77 20.80
N GLY A 16 -13.52 -18.97 20.00
CA GLY A 16 -12.58 -17.92 19.69
C GLY A 16 -13.38 -16.82 18.99
N THR A 17 -14.14 -16.05 19.77
CA THR A 17 -14.28 -14.64 19.48
C THR A 17 -12.87 -14.11 19.64
N ALA A 18 -12.09 -14.20 18.57
CA ALA A 18 -11.09 -13.18 18.31
C ALA A 18 -11.90 -11.89 18.26
N LEU A 19 -12.12 -11.29 19.44
CA LEU A 19 -12.46 -9.90 19.55
C LEU A 19 -11.42 -9.22 18.65
N PRO A 20 -11.84 -8.45 17.64
CA PRO A 20 -10.88 -7.66 16.89
C PRO A 20 -10.14 -6.86 17.96
N ILE A 21 -8.87 -7.19 18.18
CA ILE A 21 -8.00 -6.31 18.93
C ILE A 21 -8.07 -5.02 18.12
N ASP A 22 -8.67 -3.99 18.69
CA ASP A 22 -8.72 -2.68 18.05
C ASP A 22 -7.27 -2.24 17.90
N GLU A 23 -6.70 -2.51 16.72
CA GLU A 23 -5.37 -2.08 16.36
C GLU A 23 -5.35 -0.55 16.48
N PRO A 24 -4.46 0.01 17.32
CA PRO A 24 -4.45 1.43 17.62
C PRO A 24 -4.25 2.23 16.33
N ALA A 25 -4.97 3.35 16.22
CA ALA A 25 -4.82 4.23 15.08
C ALA A 25 -3.36 4.75 15.01
N PRO A 26 -2.67 4.61 13.87
CA PRO A 26 -1.40 5.26 13.64
C PRO A 26 -1.59 6.78 13.65
N PRO A 27 -0.50 7.55 13.84
CA PRO A 27 -0.55 9.00 13.69
C PRO A 27 -1.02 9.41 12.28
N ALA A 28 -1.51 10.63 12.14
CA ALA A 28 -1.93 11.18 10.84
C ALA A 28 -0.76 11.28 9.83
N LEU A 29 0.48 11.35 10.34
CA LEU A 29 1.72 11.34 9.57
C LEU A 29 2.72 10.37 10.21
N MET A 30 3.36 9.56 9.39
CA MET A 30 4.31 8.53 9.80
C MET A 30 5.57 8.56 8.92
N ASN A 31 6.74 8.55 9.54
CA ASN A 31 8.03 8.45 8.85
C ASN A 31 8.38 6.99 8.59
N MET A 32 8.79 6.68 7.37
CA MET A 32 9.02 5.33 6.87
C MET A 32 10.41 5.25 6.23
N THR A 33 11.24 4.30 6.67
CA THR A 33 12.57 4.03 6.12
C THR A 33 12.53 2.87 5.14
N ALA A 34 13.50 2.82 4.22
CA ALA A 34 13.61 1.71 3.28
C ALA A 34 14.02 0.41 4.01
N GLN A 35 13.53 -0.72 3.53
CA GLN A 35 13.90 -2.06 3.98
C GLN A 35 14.81 -2.71 2.93
N GLU A 36 15.75 -3.55 3.40
CA GLU A 36 16.57 -4.36 2.51
C GLU A 36 15.72 -5.45 1.85
N PRO A 37 15.99 -5.83 0.59
CA PRO A 37 15.36 -6.99 -0.01
C PRO A 37 15.79 -8.23 0.79
N ASP A 38 14.84 -8.91 1.42
CA ASP A 38 15.13 -10.14 2.17
C ASP A 38 15.85 -11.14 1.24
N THR A 39 16.98 -11.68 1.69
CA THR A 39 17.75 -12.71 0.95
C THR A 39 16.98 -14.03 0.84
N HIS A 40 15.90 -14.17 1.60
CA HIS A 40 14.86 -15.17 1.41
C HIS A 40 13.75 -14.57 0.54
N GLY A 41 13.81 -14.83 -0.77
CA GLY A 41 12.89 -14.27 -1.76
C GLY A 41 11.43 -14.30 -1.30
N THR A 42 10.72 -13.17 -1.49
CA THR A 42 9.28 -12.82 -1.38
C THR A 42 8.21 -13.82 -0.88
N THR A 43 8.55 -14.87 -0.14
CA THR A 43 7.62 -15.90 0.31
C THR A 43 7.26 -15.61 1.75
N ASN A 44 6.05 -15.08 1.94
CA ASN A 44 5.43 -14.64 3.20
C ASN A 44 5.73 -13.18 3.60
N LEU A 45 5.67 -12.24 2.64
CA LEU A 45 5.17 -10.92 3.03
C LEU A 45 3.81 -11.17 3.72
N PRO A 46 3.60 -10.73 4.97
CA PRO A 46 2.31 -10.90 5.62
C PRO A 46 1.24 -10.34 4.69
N ASN A 47 0.10 -11.02 4.58
CA ASN A 47 -1.05 -10.76 3.71
C ASN A 47 -1.69 -9.34 3.87
N TYR A 48 -0.95 -8.38 4.39
CA TYR A 48 -1.34 -7.03 4.74
C TYR A 48 -0.67 -5.96 3.89
N ASN A 49 0.37 -6.28 3.11
CA ASN A 49 0.97 -5.30 2.20
C ASN A 49 -0.02 -4.90 1.11
N MET A 50 -0.27 -3.60 1.02
CA MET A 50 -1.19 -2.96 0.09
C MET A 50 -0.45 -2.25 -1.04
N LEU A 51 0.74 -1.71 -0.74
CA LEU A 51 1.65 -1.09 -1.69
C LEU A 51 3.09 -1.38 -1.27
N VAL A 52 3.95 -1.65 -2.26
CA VAL A 52 5.40 -1.66 -2.13
C VAL A 52 5.98 -0.72 -3.18
N LEU A 53 6.87 0.17 -2.75
CA LEU A 53 7.63 1.08 -3.60
C LEU A 53 9.09 0.68 -3.57
N PHE A 54 9.75 0.72 -4.72
CA PHE A 54 11.11 0.22 -4.89
C PHE A 54 12.04 1.32 -5.38
N THR A 55 13.27 1.33 -4.87
CA THR A 55 14.27 2.34 -5.24
C THR A 55 14.84 2.13 -6.64
N GLU A 56 14.75 0.91 -7.19
CA GLU A 56 15.20 0.60 -8.54
C GLU A 56 14.03 0.20 -9.45
N PRO A 57 14.21 0.29 -10.78
CA PRO A 57 13.29 -0.31 -11.73
C PRO A 57 13.12 -1.82 -11.57
N ASN A 58 12.05 -2.35 -12.14
CA ASN A 58 11.70 -3.77 -12.17
C ASN A 58 11.50 -4.40 -10.79
N ARG A 59 11.05 -3.60 -9.81
CA ARG A 59 10.79 -4.02 -8.43
C ARG A 59 12.04 -4.59 -7.74
N ARG A 60 13.16 -3.86 -7.84
CA ARG A 60 14.46 -4.23 -7.28
C ARG A 60 14.94 -3.19 -6.27
N GLY A 61 16.06 -3.49 -5.63
CA GLY A 61 16.69 -2.61 -4.65
C GLY A 61 15.96 -2.61 -3.31
N LEU A 62 16.15 -1.51 -2.58
CA LEU A 62 15.48 -1.27 -1.31
C LEU A 62 14.00 -0.96 -1.56
N TRP A 63 13.18 -1.18 -0.54
CA TRP A 63 11.74 -1.01 -0.68
C TRP A 63 11.07 -0.41 0.55
N TYR A 64 9.97 0.30 0.30
CA TYR A 64 9.06 0.82 1.31
C TYR A 64 7.72 0.12 1.15
N HIS A 65 6.99 -0.08 2.24
CA HIS A 65 5.66 -0.70 2.15
C HIS A 65 4.60 0.06 2.95
N ILE A 66 3.37 -0.10 2.50
CA ILE A 66 2.15 0.35 3.17
C ILE A 66 1.31 -0.88 3.44
N ASP A 67 0.82 -1.00 4.67
CA ASP A 67 -0.04 -2.10 5.11
C ASP A 67 -1.51 -1.69 5.25
N ARG A 68 -2.37 -2.67 5.56
CA ARG A 68 -3.81 -2.46 5.73
C ARG A 68 -4.17 -1.40 6.79
N ILE A 69 -3.37 -1.26 7.85
CA ILE A 69 -3.69 -0.38 8.99
C ILE A 69 -3.50 1.06 8.55
N MET A 70 -2.36 1.33 7.90
CA MET A 70 -2.09 2.64 7.32
C MET A 70 -3.15 3.06 6.29
N VAL A 71 -3.65 2.13 5.48
CA VAL A 71 -4.75 2.39 4.54
C VAL A 71 -6.08 2.64 5.27
N LYS A 72 -6.41 1.86 6.31
CA LYS A 72 -7.64 2.02 7.11
C LYS A 72 -7.74 3.43 7.69
N TYR A 73 -6.64 3.97 8.21
CA TYR A 73 -6.60 5.28 8.85
C TYR A 73 -6.15 6.41 7.92
N SER A 74 -5.87 6.11 6.65
CA SER A 74 -5.47 7.12 5.65
C SER A 74 -4.27 7.97 6.07
N THR A 75 -3.31 7.34 6.77
CA THR A 75 -2.10 8.00 7.25
C THR A 75 -1.27 8.52 6.09
N CYS A 76 -0.63 9.69 6.24
CA CYS A 76 0.42 10.14 5.34
C CYS A 76 1.74 9.43 5.66
N MET A 77 2.32 8.73 4.69
CA MET A 77 3.58 8.02 4.85
C MET A 77 4.68 8.79 4.17
N VAL A 78 5.70 9.19 4.92
CA VAL A 78 6.82 9.98 4.46
C VAL A 78 8.02 9.07 4.28
N TRP A 79 8.56 9.01 3.06
CA TRP A 79 9.73 8.21 2.73
C TRP A 79 10.97 8.95 3.19
N VAL A 80 11.35 8.76 4.45
CA VAL A 80 12.61 9.30 4.95
C VAL A 80 13.75 8.56 4.25
N ASP A 81 14.89 9.22 4.04
CA ASP A 81 16.07 8.72 3.33
C ASP A 81 15.95 8.50 1.80
N VAL A 82 14.78 8.64 1.21
CA VAL A 82 14.54 8.32 -0.21
C VAL A 82 15.49 9.02 -1.18
N ASP A 83 15.85 10.27 -0.92
CA ASP A 83 16.84 11.03 -1.70
C ASP A 83 18.25 10.42 -1.63
N ASN A 84 18.65 9.93 -0.46
CA ASN A 84 19.94 9.28 -0.25
C ASN A 84 19.95 7.84 -0.80
N LYS A 85 18.79 7.25 -1.07
CA LYS A 85 18.62 5.90 -1.62
C LYS A 85 18.34 5.88 -3.12
N GLY A 86 18.42 7.04 -3.79
CA GLY A 86 18.29 7.16 -5.24
C GLY A 86 16.87 7.45 -5.75
N GLY A 87 15.88 7.61 -4.86
CA GLY A 87 14.49 7.85 -5.22
C GLY A 87 13.64 6.59 -5.26
N ILE A 88 12.39 6.73 -5.71
CA ILE A 88 11.49 5.61 -6.05
C ILE A 88 11.42 5.52 -7.57
N SER A 89 11.65 4.32 -8.12
CA SER A 89 11.70 4.07 -9.56
C SER A 89 10.68 3.03 -10.06
N SER A 90 10.11 2.22 -9.16
CA SER A 90 9.05 1.25 -9.52
C SER A 90 8.12 0.96 -8.33
N LEU A 91 6.94 0.38 -8.60
CA LEU A 91 5.98 0.04 -7.55
C LEU A 91 5.10 -1.16 -7.90
N GLU A 92 4.57 -1.79 -6.87
CA GLU A 92 3.56 -2.84 -6.95
C GLU A 92 2.53 -2.68 -5.84
N SER A 93 1.26 -2.76 -6.21
CA SER A 93 0.16 -2.78 -5.26
C SER A 93 -0.57 -4.12 -5.30
N PHE A 94 -1.17 -4.51 -4.18
CA PHE A 94 -1.75 -5.84 -3.99
C PHE A 94 -3.25 -5.75 -3.70
N LYS A 95 -4.00 -6.83 -3.96
CA LYS A 95 -5.42 -6.87 -3.59
C LYS A 95 -5.55 -6.85 -2.07
N ASN A 96 -6.46 -6.02 -1.54
CA ASN A 96 -6.94 -6.21 -0.17
C ASN A 96 -7.66 -7.58 -0.09
N GLN A 97 -7.42 -8.33 0.99
CA GLN A 97 -8.15 -9.57 1.32
C GLN A 97 -9.68 -9.39 1.34
N GLN A 98 -10.17 -8.17 1.63
CA GLN A 98 -11.60 -7.85 1.65
C GLN A 98 -12.19 -7.58 0.26
N GLY A 99 -11.37 -7.57 -0.81
CA GLY A 99 -11.82 -7.27 -2.17
C GLY A 99 -12.30 -5.83 -2.39
N LEU A 100 -12.19 -4.96 -1.38
CA LEU A 100 -12.58 -3.56 -1.48
C LEU A 100 -11.61 -2.81 -2.40
N PRO A 101 -12.12 -1.89 -3.24
CA PRO A 101 -11.27 -0.99 -3.99
C PRO A 101 -10.43 -0.16 -3.01
N PHE A 102 -9.14 -0.07 -3.27
CA PHE A 102 -8.24 0.87 -2.63
C PHE A 102 -7.61 1.75 -3.71
N TYR A 103 -7.14 2.91 -3.30
CA TYR A 103 -6.44 3.83 -4.16
C TYR A 103 -5.35 4.52 -3.37
N CYS A 104 -4.31 4.95 -4.07
CA CYS A 104 -3.15 5.59 -3.48
C CYS A 104 -2.80 6.84 -4.26
N PHE A 105 -2.31 7.83 -3.54
CA PHE A 105 -1.77 9.08 -4.03
C PHE A 105 -0.31 9.15 -3.59
N ASN A 106 0.60 9.30 -4.55
CA ASN A 106 2.00 9.63 -4.35
C ASN A 106 2.18 11.13 -4.56
N TYR A 107 2.98 11.75 -3.71
CA TYR A 107 3.22 13.19 -3.71
C TYR A 107 4.70 13.48 -3.87
N ALA A 108 5.01 14.60 -4.52
CA ALA A 108 6.38 15.13 -4.60
C ALA A 108 6.82 15.84 -3.30
N SER A 109 5.90 16.10 -2.38
CA SER A 109 6.16 16.68 -1.05
C SER A 109 6.19 15.62 0.05
N THR A 110 6.67 16.00 1.24
CA THR A 110 6.69 15.14 2.44
C THR A 110 5.43 15.25 3.30
N ASP A 111 4.50 16.14 2.99
CA ASP A 111 3.29 16.41 3.77
C ASP A 111 1.99 15.90 3.11
N CYS A 112 2.12 15.07 2.07
CA CYS A 112 1.03 14.58 1.24
C CYS A 112 0.20 15.70 0.60
N SER A 113 0.86 16.66 -0.06
CA SER A 113 0.24 17.79 -0.74
C SER A 113 0.88 18.08 -2.11
N GLY A 114 0.27 18.97 -2.89
CA GLY A 114 0.82 19.45 -4.15
C GLY A 114 0.75 18.44 -5.30
N ASP A 115 1.80 18.42 -6.14
CA ASP A 115 1.87 17.56 -7.31
C ASP A 115 1.69 16.10 -6.92
N THR A 116 0.72 15.45 -7.55
CA THR A 116 0.20 14.15 -7.14
C THR A 116 0.13 13.19 -8.32
N MET A 117 0.59 11.95 -8.14
CA MET A 117 0.33 10.81 -9.02
C MET A 117 -0.52 9.80 -8.29
N TRP A 118 -1.54 9.25 -8.92
CA TRP A 118 -2.46 8.35 -8.22
C TRP A 118 -2.83 7.13 -9.04
N TRP A 119 -3.26 6.09 -8.35
CA TRP A 119 -3.83 4.91 -8.99
C TRP A 119 -4.92 4.28 -8.13
N LYS A 120 -5.76 3.47 -8.78
CA LYS A 120 -6.81 2.69 -8.14
C LYS A 120 -6.58 1.21 -8.41
N GLY A 121 -6.72 0.40 -7.37
CA GLY A 121 -6.62 -1.05 -7.44
C GLY A 121 -5.20 -1.57 -7.58
N VAL A 122 -5.09 -2.77 -8.13
CA VAL A 122 -3.84 -3.48 -8.35
C VAL A 122 -3.10 -2.86 -9.53
N ILE A 123 -1.86 -2.44 -9.30
CA ILE A 123 -0.99 -1.91 -10.33
C ILE A 123 0.42 -2.50 -10.17
N ARG A 124 1.08 -2.68 -11.30
CA ARG A 124 2.49 -3.05 -11.38
C ARG A 124 3.17 -2.14 -12.37
N LEU A 125 4.04 -1.27 -11.87
CA LEU A 125 4.87 -0.42 -12.70
C LEU A 125 6.30 -0.92 -12.59
N ASN A 126 6.83 -1.51 -13.66
CA ASN A 126 8.25 -1.85 -13.74
C ASN A 126 9.11 -0.59 -13.77
N HIS A 127 8.55 0.51 -14.29
CA HIS A 127 9.17 1.82 -14.36
C HIS A 127 8.09 2.86 -14.06
N LEU A 128 8.42 3.87 -13.27
CA LEU A 128 7.56 5.05 -13.16
C LEU A 128 7.60 5.87 -14.46
N PRO A 129 6.53 6.65 -14.75
CA PRO A 129 6.59 7.66 -15.80
C PRO A 129 7.79 8.57 -15.59
N SER A 130 8.46 8.98 -16.67
CA SER A 130 9.71 9.76 -16.61
C SER A 130 9.58 11.09 -15.85
N ASN A 131 8.38 11.68 -15.81
CA ASN A 131 8.09 12.89 -15.05
C ASN A 131 7.86 12.66 -13.55
N TRP A 132 7.83 11.40 -13.09
CA TRP A 132 7.61 10.96 -11.71
C TRP A 132 8.74 10.12 -11.13
N ASP A 133 9.62 9.59 -11.97
CA ASP A 133 10.79 8.84 -11.55
C ASP A 133 11.60 9.62 -10.52
N ASN A 134 11.88 8.98 -9.38
CA ASN A 134 12.62 9.53 -8.25
C ASN A 134 12.01 10.78 -7.59
N LYS A 135 10.74 11.12 -7.86
CA LYS A 135 10.05 12.29 -7.27
C LYS A 135 9.18 12.00 -6.07
N ILE A 136 8.79 10.75 -5.84
CA ILE A 136 7.86 10.41 -4.75
C ILE A 136 8.57 10.65 -3.40
N ARG A 137 7.95 11.45 -2.52
CA ARG A 137 8.44 11.78 -1.16
C ARG A 137 7.45 11.39 -0.07
N SER A 138 6.18 11.34 -0.38
CA SER A 138 5.17 10.76 0.49
C SER A 138 4.07 10.06 -0.29
N THR A 139 3.31 9.22 0.39
CA THR A 139 2.15 8.53 -0.16
C THR A 139 1.01 8.59 0.84
N ARG A 140 -0.24 8.54 0.35
CA ARG A 140 -1.43 8.30 1.16
C ARG A 140 -2.35 7.34 0.42
N CYS A 141 -2.82 6.31 1.09
CA CYS A 141 -3.73 5.31 0.51
C CYS A 141 -5.03 5.24 1.30
N HIS A 142 -6.11 4.89 0.62
CA HIS A 142 -7.46 4.85 1.18
C HIS A 142 -8.21 3.60 0.74
N HIS A 143 -9.12 3.11 1.59
CA HIS A 143 -10.15 2.14 1.23
C HIS A 143 -11.43 2.85 0.81
N GLY A 144 -12.13 2.31 -0.19
CA GLY A 144 -13.50 2.69 -0.52
C GLY A 144 -13.66 3.31 -1.89
N ARG A 145 -14.73 4.09 -2.05
CA ARG A 145 -15.09 4.71 -3.33
C ARG A 145 -14.09 5.83 -3.62
N PHE A 146 -13.43 5.75 -4.78
CA PHE A 146 -12.60 6.84 -5.29
C PHE A 146 -13.49 8.10 -5.44
N PRO A 147 -13.06 9.29 -5.02
CA PRO A 147 -13.86 10.50 -5.21
C PRO A 147 -14.12 10.70 -6.70
N ASP A 148 -15.38 10.80 -7.09
CA ASP A 148 -15.79 10.95 -8.50
C ASP A 148 -15.27 12.28 -9.10
N ASP A 149 -14.78 13.20 -8.24
CA ASP A 149 -14.38 14.58 -8.56
C ASP A 149 -12.90 14.74 -8.95
N ILE A 150 -12.08 13.67 -8.84
CA ILE A 150 -10.65 13.71 -9.20
C ILE A 150 -10.48 13.20 -10.63
N PRO A 151 -10.22 14.06 -11.63
CA PRO A 151 -10.16 13.63 -13.02
C PRO A 151 -8.95 12.70 -13.26
N PRO A 152 -9.10 11.72 -14.17
CA PRO A 152 -8.02 10.84 -14.57
C PRO A 152 -6.84 11.62 -15.19
N PRO A 153 -5.62 11.05 -15.13
CA PRO A 153 -4.47 11.59 -15.85
C PRO A 153 -4.77 11.68 -17.35
N LYS A 154 -3.98 12.46 -18.08
CA LYS A 154 -3.87 12.28 -19.53
C LYS A 154 -2.58 11.50 -19.83
N GLY A 155 -2.70 10.21 -20.11
CA GLY A 155 -1.58 9.33 -20.50
C GLY A 155 -2.08 8.02 -21.12
N ARG A 156 -1.46 7.59 -22.23
CA ARG A 156 -1.89 6.45 -23.07
C ARG A 156 -1.80 5.12 -22.33
N SER A 157 -2.81 4.28 -22.55
CA SER A 157 -3.06 2.97 -21.92
C SER A 157 -2.49 1.83 -22.76
N GLU A 158 -1.82 0.87 -22.11
CA GLU A 158 -1.87 -0.54 -22.47
C GLU A 158 -2.18 -1.34 -21.18
N GLU A 159 -3.20 -2.20 -21.24
CA GLU A 159 -4.02 -2.76 -20.15
C GLU A 159 -3.26 -3.47 -19.00
N ALA A 160 -3.67 -3.38 -17.73
CA ALA A 160 -4.98 -3.78 -17.20
C ALA A 160 -5.74 -2.63 -16.50
N ASN A 161 -6.51 -1.86 -17.27
CA ASN A 161 -7.13 -0.55 -16.93
C ASN A 161 -7.03 -0.07 -15.46
N PRO A 162 -5.85 0.44 -15.05
CA PRO A 162 -5.67 1.27 -13.88
C PRO A 162 -5.82 2.74 -14.32
N LEU A 163 -6.63 3.53 -13.60
CA LEU A 163 -6.62 4.99 -13.80
C LEU A 163 -5.33 5.52 -13.15
N VAL A 164 -4.30 5.90 -13.93
CA VAL A 164 -2.96 6.31 -13.40
C VAL A 164 -2.74 7.82 -13.44
N GLY A 165 -3.42 8.56 -12.57
CA GLY A 165 -3.42 10.03 -12.42
C GLY A 165 -2.08 10.73 -12.34
N SER A 166 -1.97 11.95 -12.90
CA SER A 166 -1.03 12.96 -12.42
C SER A 166 -1.60 14.36 -12.59
N THR A 167 -1.60 15.14 -11.52
CA THR A 167 -1.88 16.58 -11.53
C THR A 167 -0.57 17.33 -11.30
N ALA A 168 -0.11 18.07 -12.30
CA ALA A 168 0.85 19.15 -12.11
C ALA A 168 0.04 20.44 -11.96
N HIS A 169 0.25 21.20 -10.89
CA HIS A 169 -0.35 22.53 -10.80
C HIS A 169 0.31 23.44 -11.86
N LEU A 170 -0.42 23.71 -12.95
CA LEU A 170 -0.17 24.89 -13.78
C LEU A 170 -0.39 26.11 -12.89
N GLN A 171 0.70 26.68 -12.38
CA GLN A 171 0.69 28.04 -11.86
C GLN A 171 0.22 28.95 -13.01
N THR A 172 -0.89 29.66 -12.77
CA THR A 172 -1.36 30.76 -13.62
C THR A 172 -0.74 32.05 -13.12
#